data_AF-A0A9E3K3I8-F1
#
_entry.id   AF-A0A9E3K3I8-F1
#
_cell.length_a   1.000
_cell.length_b   1.000
_cell.length_c   1.000
_cell.angle_alpha   90.00
_cell.angle_beta   90.00
_cell.angle_gamma   90.00
#
_symmetry.space_group_name_H-M   'P 1'
#
loop_
_entity.id
_entity.type
_entity.pdbx_description
1 polymer ?
#
loop_
_entity_poly.entity_id
_entity_poly.type
_entity_poly.pdbx_seq_one_letter_code
_entity_poly.pdbx_strand_id
1 'polypeptide(L)' 'MPLLADALAAIDCEVEDVVERHSHAIVIGRVLDVAVSARTAALAYWQGRYVAIDQDEDAVKLAEVSVPAPRAVRKFLP' A
#
# COMPACT_ATOMS: atom_id res chain seq x y z
N MET A 1 -15.25 17.98 6.38
CA MET A 1 -15.38 16.52 6.61
C MET A 1 -14.55 16.12 7.81
N PRO A 2 -15.00 15.23 8.71
CA PRO A 2 -14.17 14.76 9.82
C PRO A 2 -13.07 13.83 9.30
N LEU A 3 -11.83 14.05 9.78
CA LEU A 3 -10.67 13.21 9.47
C LEU A 3 -10.31 12.36 10.68
N LEU A 4 -9.91 11.11 10.44
CA LEU A 4 -9.42 10.24 11.51
C LEU A 4 -8.00 10.64 11.89
N ALA A 5 -7.77 10.89 13.18
CA ALA A 5 -6.43 11.15 13.70
C ALA A 5 -5.52 9.94 13.42
N ASP A 6 -4.28 10.20 13.03
CA ASP A 6 -3.24 9.19 12.77
C ASP A 6 -3.54 8.18 11.64
N ALA A 7 -4.51 8.46 10.77
CA ALA A 7 -4.74 7.66 9.56
C ALA A 7 -3.50 7.63 8.66
N LEU A 8 -3.29 6.51 7.95
CA LEU A 8 -2.21 6.39 6.96
C LEU A 8 -2.37 7.42 5.84
N ALA A 9 -3.61 7.62 5.39
CA ALA A 9 -3.98 8.66 4.46
C ALA A 9 -5.45 9.04 4.65
N ALA A 10 -5.79 10.25 4.23
CA ALA A 10 -7.16 10.70 4.06
C ALA A 10 -7.31 11.33 2.67
N ILE A 11 -8.44 11.05 2.02
CA ILE A 11 -8.76 11.56 0.68
C ILE A 11 -10.09 12.30 0.82
N ASP A 12 -10.08 13.61 0.59
CA ASP A 12 -11.30 14.41 0.53
C ASP A 12 -11.87 14.33 -0.88
N CYS A 13 -13.17 14.01 -0.98
CA CYS A 13 -13.82 13.72 -2.25
C CYS A 13 -15.18 14.40 -2.33
N GLU A 14 -15.50 14.91 -3.51
CA GLU A 14 -16.87 15.24 -3.90
C GLU A 14 -17.48 14.06 -4.66
N VAL A 15 -18.72 13.69 -4.35
CA VAL A 15 -19.43 12.61 -5.06
C VAL A 15 -19.74 13.06 -6.48
N GLU A 16 -19.22 12.32 -7.45
CA GLU A 16 -19.41 12.60 -8.88
C GLU A 16 -20.52 11.71 -9.47
N ASP A 17 -20.56 10.44 -9.10
CA ASP A 17 -21.57 9.48 -9.57
C ASP A 17 -21.83 8.39 -8.52
N VAL A 18 -23.00 7.77 -8.59
CA VAL A 18 -23.41 6.64 -7.75
C VAL A 18 -24.13 5.61 -8.61
N VAL A 19 -23.51 4.44 -8.77
CA VAL A 19 -24.09 3.31 -9.51
C VAL A 19 -24.70 2.32 -8.51
N GLU A 20 -26.02 2.28 -8.43
CA GLU A 20 -26.76 1.39 -7.53
C GLU A 20 -26.89 -0.05 -8.07
N ARG A 21 -26.72 -1.04 -7.19
CA ARG A 21 -26.95 -2.47 -7.49
C ARG A 21 -27.50 -3.21 -6.29
N HIS A 22 -28.82 -3.44 -6.32
CA HIS A 22 -29.57 -4.13 -5.25
C HIS A 22 -29.36 -3.47 -3.89
N SER A 23 -28.52 -4.05 -3.03
CA SER A 23 -28.27 -3.60 -1.66
C SER A 23 -26.99 -2.77 -1.50
N HIS A 24 -26.23 -2.56 -2.56
CA HIS A 24 -24.95 -1.84 -2.53
C HIS A 24 -24.86 -0.82 -3.67
N ALA A 25 -23.98 0.15 -3.53
CA ALA A 25 -23.68 1.12 -4.56
C ALA A 25 -22.17 1.28 -4.74
N ILE A 26 -21.76 1.56 -5.97
CA ILE A 26 -20.41 2.02 -6.28
C ILE A 26 -20.47 3.55 -6.29
N VAL A 27 -19.73 4.19 -5.38
CA VAL A 27 -19.63 5.65 -5.30
C VAL A 27 -18.34 6.08 -5.97
N ILE A 28 -18.45 6.93 -6.98
CA ILE A 28 -17.30 7.50 -7.69
C ILE A 28 -17.14 8.93 -7.19
N GLY A 29 -15.98 9.24 -6.64
CA GLY A 29 -15.67 10.56 -6.08
C GLY A 29 -14.53 11.24 -6.81
N ARG A 30 -14.68 12.54 -7.07
CA ARG A 30 -13.58 13.41 -7.52
C ARG A 30 -12.77 13.86 -6.31
N VAL A 31 -11.46 13.64 -6.36
CA VAL A 31 -10.53 14.04 -5.30
C VAL A 31 -10.38 15.56 -5.26
N LEU A 32 -10.60 16.15 -4.10
CA LEU A 32 -10.39 17.57 -3.81
C LEU A 32 -9.07 17.81 -3.08
N ASP A 33 -8.70 16.91 -2.17
CA ASP A 33 -7.47 16.98 -1.38
C ASP A 33 -7.00 15.59 -0.94
N VAL A 34 -5.69 15.47 -0.66
CA VAL A 34 -5.07 14.25 -0.16
C VAL A 34 -4.08 14.58 0.96
N ALA A 35 -4.29 13.98 2.13
CA ALA A 35 -3.35 14.02 3.23
C ALA A 35 -2.71 12.63 3.40
N VAL A 36 -1.37 12.58 3.47
CA VAL A 36 -0.61 11.33 3.63
C VAL A 36 0.27 11.43 4.87
N SER A 37 0.25 10.37 5.68
CA SER A 37 1.11 10.24 6.86
C SER A 37 2.53 9.85 6.46
N ALA A 38 3.51 10.19 7.31
CA ALA A 38 4.88 9.71 7.17
C ALA A 38 5.04 8.22 7.56
N ARG A 39 3.99 7.60 8.11
CA ARG A 39 3.98 6.17 8.45
C ARG A 39 3.98 5.33 7.17
N THR A 40 4.68 4.21 7.19
CA THR A 40 4.81 3.28 6.05
C THR A 40 4.00 1.99 6.23
N ALA A 41 3.60 1.67 7.47
CA ALA A 41 2.78 0.51 7.79
C ALA A 41 1.28 0.74 7.56
N ALA A 42 0.66 -0.09 6.72
CA ALA A 42 -0.77 -0.13 6.45
C ALA A 42 -1.46 -1.27 7.21
N LEU A 43 -2.66 -0.99 7.72
CA LEU A 43 -3.55 -2.02 8.24
C LEU A 43 -4.37 -2.62 7.09
N ALA A 44 -4.19 -3.90 6.82
CA ALA A 44 -4.96 -4.64 5.83
C ALA A 44 -5.84 -5.71 6.50
N TYR A 45 -6.93 -6.09 5.82
CA TYR A 45 -7.79 -7.19 6.22
C TYR A 45 -7.79 -8.26 5.13
N TRP A 46 -7.40 -9.48 5.50
CA TRP A 46 -7.31 -10.61 4.58
C TRP A 46 -7.65 -11.90 5.30
N GLN A 47 -8.49 -12.74 4.66
CA GLN A 47 -8.86 -14.08 5.15
C GLN A 47 -9.29 -14.10 6.63
N GLY A 48 -10.15 -13.17 7.04
CA GLY A 48 -10.68 -13.14 8.40
C GLY A 48 -9.75 -12.52 9.45
N ARG A 49 -8.61 -11.94 9.03
CA ARG A 49 -7.58 -11.45 9.95
C ARG A 49 -7.08 -10.08 9.53
N TYR A 50 -6.70 -9.29 10.54
CA TYR A 50 -5.93 -8.08 10.34
C TYR A 50 -4.45 -8.42 10.20
N VAL A 51 -3.79 -7.81 9.22
CA VAL A 51 -2.37 -7.94 8.97
C VAL A 51 -1.77 -6.55 8.76
N ALA A 52 -0.54 -6.34 9.22
CA ALA A 52 0.23 -5.16 8.87
C ALA A 52 0.95 -5.42 7.56
N ILE A 53 0.95 -4.43 6.67
CA ILE A 53 1.81 -4.39 5.49
C ILE A 53 2.77 -3.23 5.73
N ASP A 54 4.03 -3.53 5.97
CA ASP A 54 5.05 -2.53 6.27
C ASP A 54 6.12 -2.59 5.18
N GLN A 55 6.13 -1.57 4.32
CA GLN A 55 7.00 -1.56 3.15
C GLN A 55 8.48 -1.65 3.52
N ASP A 56 8.89 -1.04 4.63
CA ASP A 56 10.31 -1.00 5.02
C ASP A 56 10.73 -2.35 5.60
N GLU A 57 9.92 -2.91 6.52
CA GLU A 57 10.19 -4.22 7.12
C GLU A 57 10.13 -5.35 6.07
N ASP A 58 9.13 -5.32 5.19
CA ASP A 58 8.95 -6.33 4.15
C ASP A 58 10.11 -6.26 3.14
N ALA A 59 10.56 -5.06 2.77
CA ALA A 59 11.74 -4.89 1.91
C ALA A 59 13.01 -5.48 2.54
N VAL A 60 13.21 -5.32 3.85
CA VAL A 60 14.35 -5.93 4.58
C VAL A 60 14.26 -7.46 4.54
N LYS A 61 13.10 -8.04 4.86
CA LYS A 61 12.89 -9.50 4.79
C LYS A 61 13.12 -10.06 3.39
N LEU A 62 12.66 -9.35 2.36
CA LEU A 62 12.88 -9.70 0.96
C LEU A 62 14.37 -9.68 0.60
N ALA A 63 15.13 -8.70 1.10
CA ALA A 63 16.57 -8.59 0.87
C ALA A 63 17.35 -9.77 1.47
N GLU A 64 16.96 -10.28 2.63
CA GLU A 64 17.60 -11.43 3.28
C GLU A 64 17.52 -12.72 2.45
N VAL A 65 16.42 -12.91 1.72
CA VAL A 65 16.18 -14.10 0.88
C VAL A 65 16.50 -13.86 -0.60
N SER A 66 16.98 -12.68 -0.95
CA SER A 66 17.40 -12.33 -2.30
C SER A 66 18.67 -13.08 -2.68
N VAL A 67 18.67 -13.75 -3.84
CA VAL A 67 19.84 -14.49 -4.34
C VAL A 67 20.98 -13.48 -4.60
N PRO A 68 22.21 -13.71 -4.09
CA PRO A 68 23.36 -12.87 -4.47
C PRO A 68 23.64 -13.07 -5.96
N ALA A 69 23.83 -11.97 -6.71
CA ALA A 69 24.22 -12.03 -8.11
C ALA A 69 25.45 -12.95 -8.29
N PRO A 70 25.48 -13.82 -9.33
CA PRO A 70 26.60 -14.74 -9.51
C PRO A 70 27.89 -13.94 -9.65
N ARG A 71 28.85 -14.22 -8.75
CA ARG A 71 30.24 -13.72 -8.83
C ARG A 71 30.72 -13.89 -10.27
N ALA A 72 31.01 -12.77 -10.93
CA ALA A 72 31.62 -12.75 -12.24
C ALA A 72 32.76 -13.77 -12.27
N VAL A 73 32.65 -14.72 -13.19
CA VAL A 73 33.63 -15.78 -13.46
C VAL A 73 35.02 -15.15 -13.44
N ARG A 74 35.88 -15.63 -12.53
CA ARG A 74 37.31 -15.35 -12.58
C ARG A 74 37.81 -15.72 -13.98
N LYS A 75 38.10 -14.72 -14.82
CA LYS A 75 38.97 -14.91 -15.98
C LYS A 75 40.36 -15.29 -15.46
N PHE A 76 40.64 -16.59 -15.41
CA PHE A 76 41.91 -17.11 -15.94
C PHE A 76 41.99 -16.61 -17.40
N LEU A 77 43.09 -16.11 -17.96
CA LEU A 77 44.51 -16.00 -17.60
C LEU A 77 45.11 -15.00 -18.65
N PRO A 78 46.43 -14.80 -18.70
CA PRO A 78 47.16 -15.10 -19.94
C PRO A 78 48.00 -16.38 -19.85
#